data_AF-A0A662FBC3-F1
#
_entry.id   AF-A0A662FBC3-F1
#
_cell.length_a   1.000
_cell.length_b   1.000
_cell.length_c   1.000
_cell.angle_alpha   90.00
_cell.angle_beta   90.00
_cell.angle_gamma   90.00
#
_symmetry.space_group_name_H-M   'P 1'
#
loop_
_entity.id
_entity.type
_entity.pdbx_description
1 polymer ?
#
loop_
_entity_poly.entity_id
_entity_poly.type
_entity_poly.pdbx_seq_one_letter_code
_entity_poly.pdbx_strand_id
1 'polypeptide(L)'
;GFIELSIKLRKEKLQKLMERLEREERNPNGFFMCKNACIRLDFDQAAEYGFRCPECGELLMPQDNSKTIENLKQRINQLKSELSA
;
A
#
# COMPACT_ATOMS: atom_id res chain seq x y z
N GLY A 1 -1.83 30.70 -0.81
CA GLY A 1 -3.28 30.91 -0.53
C GLY A 1 -4.02 29.59 -0.35
N PHE A 2 -5.31 29.58 0.03
CA PHE A 2 -6.06 28.32 0.28
C PHE A 2 -6.08 27.36 -0.93
N ILE A 3 -6.20 27.90 -2.15
CA ILE A 3 -6.18 27.12 -3.40
C ILE A 3 -4.83 26.42 -3.62
N GLU A 4 -3.73 27.15 -3.44
CA GLU A 4 -2.37 26.64 -3.57
C GLU A 4 -2.08 25.51 -2.57
N LEU A 5 -2.54 25.68 -1.31
CA LEU A 5 -2.42 24.65 -0.28
C LEU A 5 -3.20 23.38 -0.67
N SER A 6 -4.41 23.52 -1.20
CA SER A 6 -5.23 22.40 -1.68
C SER A 6 -4.53 21.63 -2.81
N ILE A 7 -3.96 22.33 -3.80
CA ILE A 7 -3.21 21.71 -4.90
C ILE A 7 -1.98 20.97 -4.38
N LYS A 8 -1.23 21.57 -3.46
CA LYS A 8 -0.06 20.94 -2.83
C LYS A 8 -0.42 19.64 -2.13
N LEU A 9 -1.45 19.65 -1.28
CA LEU A 9 -1.94 18.46 -0.56
C LEU A 9 -2.38 17.34 -1.52
N ARG A 10 -3.04 17.67 -2.63
CA ARG A 10 -3.44 16.70 -3.65
C ARG A 10 -2.22 16.08 -4.34
N LYS A 11 -1.19 16.87 -4.68
CA LYS A 11 0.06 16.36 -5.27
C LYS A 11 0.80 15.43 -4.32
N GLU A 12 0.93 15.80 -3.04
CA GLU A 12 1.54 14.94 -2.02
C GLU A 12 0.76 13.62 -1.83
N LYS A 13 -0.58 13.70 -1.83
CA LYS A 13 -1.43 12.50 -1.77
C LYS A 13 -1.23 11.61 -3.01
N LEU A 14 -1.14 12.19 -4.20
CA LEU A 14 -0.89 11.47 -5.44
C LEU A 14 0.44 10.72 -5.37
N GLN A 15 1.50 11.40 -4.92
CA GLN A 15 2.82 10.80 -4.76
C GLN A 15 2.77 9.59 -3.81
N LYS A 16 2.17 9.75 -2.62
CA LYS A 16 2.02 8.64 -1.65
C LYS A 16 1.23 7.45 -2.21
N LEU A 17 0.20 7.72 -3.02
CA LEU A 17 -0.56 6.65 -3.69
C LEU A 17 0.28 5.93 -4.74
N MET A 18 1.09 6.65 -5.50
CA MET A 18 2.00 6.07 -6.50
C MET A 18 3.10 5.23 -5.85
N GLU A 19 3.73 5.73 -4.79
CA GLU A 19 4.72 4.98 -3.99
C GLU A 19 4.12 3.70 -3.42
N ARG A 20 2.87 3.78 -2.90
CA ARG A 20 2.15 2.60 -2.43
C ARG A 20 1.87 1.63 -3.57
N LEU A 21 1.39 2.10 -4.72
CA LEU A 21 1.14 1.26 -5.88
C LEU A 21 2.41 0.52 -6.33
N GLU A 22 3.53 1.22 -6.42
CA GLU A 22 4.83 0.62 -6.77
C GLU A 22 5.22 -0.49 -5.78
N ARG A 23 5.02 -0.26 -4.48
CA ARG A 23 5.24 -1.31 -3.47
C ARG A 23 4.33 -2.52 -3.68
N GLU A 24 3.05 -2.31 -3.97
CA GLU A 24 2.12 -3.41 -4.22
C GLU A 24 2.49 -4.19 -5.51
N GLU A 25 2.85 -3.49 -6.59
CA GLU A 25 3.22 -4.11 -7.88
C GLU A 25 4.56 -4.85 -7.85
N ARG A 26 5.53 -4.39 -7.04
CA ARG A 26 6.78 -5.14 -6.78
C ARG A 26 6.57 -6.46 -6.03
N ASN A 27 5.39 -6.66 -5.45
CA ASN A 27 5.01 -7.86 -4.71
C ASN A 27 3.80 -8.54 -5.39
N PRO A 28 3.96 -9.11 -6.60
CA PRO A 28 2.85 -9.66 -7.39
C PRO A 28 2.20 -10.89 -6.75
N ASN A 29 2.90 -11.57 -5.82
CA ASN A 29 2.36 -12.68 -5.04
C ASN A 29 1.69 -12.22 -3.73
N GLY A 30 1.49 -10.91 -3.54
CA GLY A 30 0.90 -10.34 -2.35
C GLY A 30 1.88 -10.23 -1.17
N PHE A 31 1.31 -10.20 0.03
CA PHE A 31 2.01 -9.98 1.29
C PHE A 31 1.64 -11.05 2.31
N PHE A 32 2.30 -11.03 3.47
CA PHE A 32 1.94 -11.82 4.63
C PHE A 32 1.50 -10.90 5.76
N MET A 33 0.31 -11.13 6.30
CA MET A 33 -0.31 -10.27 7.30
C MET A 33 -0.66 -11.05 8.56
N CYS A 34 -0.38 -10.46 9.71
CA CYS A 34 -0.85 -10.98 10.97
C CYS A 34 -2.39 -10.87 11.05
N LYS A 35 -3.07 -11.93 11.52
CA LYS A 35 -4.53 -11.92 11.74
C LYS A 35 -5.00 -10.82 12.72
N ASN A 36 -4.12 -10.39 13.61
CA ASN A 36 -4.37 -9.32 14.59
C ASN A 36 -4.00 -7.92 14.04
N ALA A 37 -3.62 -7.83 12.76
CA ALA A 37 -3.20 -6.60 12.08
C ALA A 37 -1.99 -5.87 12.71
N CYS A 38 -1.14 -6.59 13.47
CA CYS A 38 0.12 -6.08 14.00
C CYS A 38 1.07 -5.62 12.88
N ILE A 39 1.30 -6.51 11.90
CA ILE A 39 2.30 -6.30 10.85
C ILE A 39 1.85 -6.86 9.50
N ARG A 40 2.42 -6.29 8.44
CA ARG A 40 2.28 -6.73 7.05
C ARG A 40 3.64 -6.69 6.37
N LEU A 41 4.13 -7.86 5.96
CA LEU A 41 5.48 -8.09 5.45
C LEU A 41 5.43 -8.61 4.01
N ASP A 42 6.45 -8.30 3.22
CA ASP A 42 6.66 -9.04 1.96
C ASP A 42 7.18 -10.46 2.24
N PHE A 43 7.44 -11.23 1.20
CA PHE A 43 7.88 -12.62 1.34
C PHE A 43 9.24 -12.74 2.05
N ASP A 44 10.23 -11.92 1.65
CA ASP A 44 11.59 -12.02 2.20
C ASP A 44 11.61 -11.68 3.69
N GLN A 45 10.89 -10.61 4.06
CA GLN A 45 10.70 -10.23 5.46
C GLN A 45 9.94 -11.31 6.25
N ALA A 46 8.87 -11.89 5.68
CA ALA A 46 8.12 -12.95 6.36
C ALA A 46 8.99 -14.21 6.54
N ALA A 47 9.84 -14.54 5.57
CA ALA A 47 10.77 -15.65 5.65
C ALA A 47 11.83 -15.44 6.74
N GLU A 48 12.34 -14.23 6.90
CA GLU A 48 13.28 -13.86 7.97
C GLU A 48 12.70 -14.13 9.37
N TYR A 49 11.42 -13.87 9.58
CA TYR A 49 10.71 -14.16 10.84
C TYR A 49 10.09 -15.58 10.89
N GLY A 50 10.41 -16.47 9.94
CA GLY A 50 9.86 -17.83 9.90
C GLY A 50 8.32 -17.84 9.82
N PHE A 51 7.74 -16.87 9.11
CA PHE A 51 6.30 -16.65 8.96
C PHE A 51 5.55 -16.49 10.30
N ARG A 52 6.22 -16.03 11.35
CA ARG A 52 5.61 -15.66 12.63
C ARG A 52 5.66 -14.16 12.84
N CYS A 53 4.60 -13.60 13.40
CA CYS A 53 4.53 -12.20 13.75
C CYS A 53 5.52 -11.91 14.90
N PRO A 54 6.49 -10.98 14.72
CA PRO A 54 7.45 -10.66 15.77
C PRO A 54 6.80 -9.96 16.98
N GLU A 55 5.59 -9.43 16.84
CA GLU A 55 4.88 -8.72 17.91
C GLU A 55 4.02 -9.63 18.78
N CYS A 56 3.35 -10.63 18.20
CA CYS A 56 2.39 -11.47 18.93
C CYS A 56 2.62 -12.99 18.80
N GLY A 57 3.63 -13.44 18.02
CA GLY A 57 4.00 -14.85 17.85
C GLY A 57 3.07 -15.68 16.95
N GLU A 58 1.92 -15.12 16.56
CA GLU A 58 0.95 -15.75 15.66
C GLU A 58 1.49 -15.92 14.25
N LEU A 59 0.94 -16.89 13.50
CA LEU A 59 1.31 -17.10 12.10
C LEU A 59 0.87 -15.90 11.23
N LEU A 60 1.75 -15.51 10.32
CA LEU A 60 1.42 -14.59 9.24
C LEU A 60 0.69 -15.35 8.14
N MET A 61 -0.38 -14.76 7.62
CA MET A 61 -1.23 -15.36 6.58
C MET A 61 -1.01 -14.66 5.25
N PRO A 62 -0.99 -15.39 4.12
CA PRO A 62 -0.90 -14.78 2.79
C PRO A 62 -2.09 -13.86 2.54
N GLN A 63 -1.83 -12.73 1.90
CA GLN A 63 -2.78 -11.67 1.61
C GLN A 63 -2.62 -11.23 0.17
N ASP A 64 -3.60 -11.60 -0.66
CA ASP A 64 -3.72 -11.12 -2.04
C ASP A 64 -3.90 -9.59 -2.06
N ASN A 65 -3.11 -8.92 -2.89
CA ASN A 65 -3.13 -7.48 -3.05
C ASN A 65 -3.68 -7.02 -4.40
N SER A 66 -4.18 -7.92 -5.23
CA SER A 66 -4.69 -7.61 -6.57
C SER A 66 -5.77 -6.53 -6.53
N LYS A 67 -6.72 -6.66 -5.60
CA LYS A 67 -7.77 -5.64 -5.39
C LYS A 67 -7.22 -4.31 -4.86
N THR A 68 -6.13 -4.35 -4.09
CA THR A 68 -5.47 -3.13 -3.59
C THR A 68 -4.83 -2.36 -4.75
N ILE A 69 -4.14 -3.07 -5.65
CA ILE A 69 -3.53 -2.52 -6.87
C ILE A 69 -4.60 -1.84 -7.74
N GLU A 70 -5.71 -2.53 -8.00
CA GLU A 70 -6.82 -2.00 -8.80
C GLU A 70 -7.37 -0.69 -8.21
N ASN A 71 -7.68 -0.69 -6.92
CA ASN A 71 -8.18 0.49 -6.22
C ASN A 71 -7.18 1.66 -6.24
N LEU A 72 -5.88 1.37 -6.08
CA LEU A 72 -4.83 2.39 -6.14
C LEU A 72 -4.76 3.01 -7.54
N LYS A 73 -4.77 2.20 -8.60
CA LYS A 73 -4.79 2.68 -9.99
C LYS A 73 -6.00 3.57 -10.27
N GLN A 74 -7.19 3.14 -9.86
CA GLN A 74 -8.41 3.94 -10.00
C GLN A 74 -8.30 5.27 -9.28
N ARG A 75 -7.82 5.27 -8.03
CA ARG A 75 -7.72 6.50 -7.21
C ARG A 75 -6.67 7.46 -7.75
N ILE A 76 -5.53 6.94 -8.23
CA ILE A 76 -4.48 7.73 -8.89
C ILE A 76 -5.04 8.41 -10.13
N ASN A 77 -5.75 7.67 -10.98
CA ASN A 77 -6.34 8.21 -12.21
C ASN A 77 -7.35 9.32 -11.89
N GLN A 78 -8.26 9.09 -10.94
CA GLN A 78 -9.22 10.11 -10.48
C GLN A 78 -8.50 11.39 -10.01
N LEU A 79 -7.49 11.25 -9.15
CA LEU A 79 -6.78 12.40 -8.58
C LEU A 79 -5.94 13.15 -9.62
N LYS A 80 -5.38 12.46 -10.62
CA LYS A 80 -4.71 13.09 -11.76
C LYS A 80 -5.68 13.94 -12.57
N SER A 81 -6.88 13.41 -12.87
CA SER A 81 -7.92 14.17 -13.59
C SER A 81 -8.37 15.42 -12.83
N GLU A 82 -8.52 15.33 -11.50
CA GLU A 82 -8.86 16.47 -10.62
C GLU A 82 -7.76 17.55 -10.53
N LEU A 83 -6.52 17.22 -10.91
CA LEU A 83 -5.37 18.15 -10.91
C LEU A 83 -5.09 18.76 -12.28
N SER A 84 -5.56 18.12 -13.36
CA SER A 84 -5.45 18.62 -14.73
C SER A 84 -6.65 19.46 -15.19
N ALA A 85 -7.76 19.38 -14.45
CA ALA A 85 -8.95 20.22 -14.64
C ALA A 85 -8.77 21.56 -13.92
#